data_AF-A0A9D4PGS9-F1
#
_entry.id   AF-A0A9D4PGS9-F1
#
_cell.length_a   1.000
_cell.length_b   1.000
_cell.length_c   1.000
_cell.angle_alpha   90.00
_cell.angle_beta   90.00
_cell.angle_gamma   90.00
#
_symmetry.space_group_name_H-M   'P 1'
#
loop_
_entity.id
_entity.type
_entity.pdbx_description
1 polymer ?
#
loop_
_entity_poly.entity_id
_entity_poly.type
_entity_poly.pdbx_seq_one_letter_code
_entity_poly.pdbx_strand_id
1 'polypeptide(L)'
;MQLEPWTEPYLRILSPVLVSSQSATKELWLPDISQLSLESVHVLFNALASNKKVKCLVVSVKCTADQRVALLCEMLKKNRSIEYLSIDIEIENSANEILRALTMNACVSHLRINLLITPVEETAAAFTDMLLRNNAITNISGDIWITDRRRFIEALTEGMSGNRLIVDWSCAVLGGGTGCPPCVFGSVLKNRASLNRAIDFVLQLRVDRHCAECFELFFGRSCLMKKLEEIAGMSEAEVRHSIDAAENRRQERYLTLTGVVRRSVHCLPADATQFDALNSDCWRAIARYLTVTDVPSR
;
A
#
# COMPACT_ATOMS: atom_id res chain seq x y z
N MET A 1 -27.58 -0.32 11.02
CA MET A 1 -27.90 1.12 11.01
C MET A 1 -28.04 1.51 9.54
N GLN A 2 -29.27 1.67 9.03
CA GLN A 2 -29.47 2.08 7.64
C GLN A 2 -29.11 3.56 7.53
N LEU A 3 -28.01 3.86 6.84
CA LEU A 3 -27.67 5.22 6.44
C LEU A 3 -28.70 5.66 5.40
N GLU A 4 -29.29 6.85 5.57
CA GLU A 4 -30.17 7.43 4.56
C GLU A 4 -29.44 7.48 3.20
N PRO A 5 -30.10 7.14 2.09
CA PRO A 5 -29.49 7.18 0.78
C PRO A 5 -29.09 8.62 0.45
N TRP A 6 -27.86 8.82 -0.01
CA TRP A 6 -27.42 10.14 -0.44
C TRP A 6 -28.27 10.59 -1.63
N THR A 7 -28.93 11.73 -1.47
CA THR A 7 -29.67 12.35 -2.57
C THR A 7 -28.78 13.33 -3.33
N GLU A 8 -29.07 13.52 -4.62
CA GLU A 8 -28.36 14.43 -5.54
C GLU A 8 -28.05 15.84 -4.98
N PRO A 9 -28.95 16.48 -4.18
CA PRO A 9 -28.68 17.76 -3.55
C PRO A 9 -27.47 17.75 -2.60
N TYR A 10 -27.22 16.65 -1.87
CA TYR A 10 -26.06 16.56 -0.97
C TYR A 10 -24.73 16.55 -1.73
N LEU A 11 -24.70 15.91 -2.90
CA LEU A 11 -23.49 15.81 -3.74
C LEU A 11 -23.11 17.15 -4.38
N ARG A 12 -24.10 17.97 -4.73
CA ARG A 12 -23.89 19.34 -5.24
C ARG A 12 -23.26 20.26 -4.20
N ILE A 13 -23.53 20.03 -2.92
CA ILE A 13 -22.91 20.77 -1.82
C ILE A 13 -21.54 20.19 -1.46
N LEU A 14 -21.39 18.87 -1.51
CA LEU A 14 -20.16 18.18 -1.12
C LEU A 14 -19.00 18.45 -2.10
N SER A 15 -19.26 18.48 -3.41
CA SER A 15 -18.18 18.61 -4.40
C SER A 15 -17.40 19.94 -4.28
N PRO A 16 -18.04 21.12 -4.16
CA PRO A 16 -17.34 22.39 -3.89
C PRO A 16 -16.56 22.36 -2.57
N VAL A 17 -17.09 21.70 -1.54
CA VAL A 17 -16.41 21.55 -0.24
C VAL A 17 -15.15 20.71 -0.39
N LEU A 18 -15.19 19.62 -1.15
CA LEU A 18 -14.02 18.77 -1.41
C LEU A 18 -12.93 19.48 -2.22
N VAL A 19 -13.30 20.42 -3.10
CA VAL A 19 -12.32 21.26 -3.82
C VAL A 19 -11.76 22.35 -2.91
N SER A 20 -12.55 22.83 -1.95
CA SER A 20 -12.13 23.88 -1.02
C SER A 20 -10.97 23.42 -0.14
N SER A 21 -9.92 24.26 -0.07
CA SER A 21 -8.77 24.10 0.82
C SER A 21 -9.14 24.15 2.31
N GLN A 22 -10.37 24.51 2.64
CA GLN A 22 -10.89 24.58 4.01
C GLN A 22 -11.62 23.30 4.47
N SER A 23 -11.88 22.32 3.60
CA SER A 23 -12.57 21.09 4.05
C SER A 23 -11.79 20.37 5.15
N ALA A 24 -12.48 19.96 6.22
CA ALA A 24 -11.91 19.13 7.28
C ALA A 24 -12.23 17.63 7.08
N THR A 25 -12.89 17.29 5.97
CA THR A 25 -13.38 15.94 5.68
C THR A 25 -12.22 14.97 5.49
N LYS A 26 -12.02 14.09 6.46
CA LYS A 26 -11.03 13.00 6.41
C LYS A 26 -11.61 11.69 5.90
N GLU A 27 -12.92 11.51 6.05
CA GLU A 27 -13.63 10.29 5.68
C GLU A 27 -14.81 10.62 4.79
N LEU A 28 -14.99 9.84 3.73
CA LEU A 28 -16.10 9.99 2.81
C LEU A 28 -16.76 8.63 2.55
N TRP A 29 -18.08 8.61 2.72
CA TRP A 29 -18.90 7.43 2.57
C TRP A 29 -19.86 7.68 1.42
N LEU A 30 -19.65 6.98 0.31
CA LEU A 30 -20.50 7.03 -0.86
C LEU A 30 -21.36 5.77 -0.88
N PRO A 31 -22.69 5.90 -0.95
CA PRO A 31 -23.57 4.77 -1.13
C PRO A 31 -23.39 4.23 -2.56
N ASP A 32 -24.28 3.31 -2.96
CA ASP A 32 -24.24 2.75 -4.31
C ASP A 32 -24.22 3.85 -5.38
N ILE A 33 -23.09 3.95 -6.08
CA ILE A 33 -22.86 4.98 -7.10
C ILE A 33 -23.79 4.82 -8.30
N SER A 34 -24.43 3.65 -8.45
CA SER A 34 -25.43 3.41 -9.50
C SER A 34 -26.64 4.35 -9.39
N GLN A 35 -26.96 4.80 -8.17
CA GLN A 35 -28.11 5.66 -7.89
C GLN A 35 -27.88 7.13 -8.22
N LEU A 36 -26.62 7.51 -8.49
CA LEU A 36 -26.20 8.88 -8.72
C LEU A 36 -26.19 9.20 -10.21
N SER A 37 -26.46 10.45 -10.57
CA SER A 37 -26.31 10.88 -11.96
C SER A 37 -24.83 10.85 -12.38
N LEU A 38 -24.58 10.55 -13.66
CA LEU A 38 -23.23 10.50 -14.20
C LEU A 38 -22.48 11.83 -14.04
N GLU A 39 -23.18 12.96 -14.19
CA GLU A 39 -22.61 14.30 -14.04
C GLU A 39 -22.12 14.53 -12.60
N SER A 40 -22.94 14.19 -11.60
CA SER A 40 -22.56 14.34 -10.20
C SER A 40 -21.40 13.43 -9.81
N VAL A 41 -21.38 12.18 -10.29
CA VAL A 41 -20.25 11.25 -10.08
C VAL A 41 -18.96 11.82 -10.68
N HIS A 42 -19.04 12.37 -11.89
CA HIS A 42 -17.89 12.97 -12.57
C HIS A 42 -17.32 14.17 -11.79
N VAL A 43 -18.18 15.11 -11.37
CA VAL A 43 -17.75 16.28 -10.59
C VAL A 43 -17.14 15.85 -9.25
N LEU A 44 -17.76 14.89 -8.57
CA LEU A 44 -17.30 14.36 -7.29
C LEU A 44 -15.94 13.67 -7.41
N PHE A 45 -15.78 12.77 -8.35
CA PHE A 45 -14.55 11.99 -8.52
C PHE A 45 -13.40 12.86 -9.02
N ASN A 46 -13.66 13.88 -9.83
CA ASN A 46 -12.64 14.89 -10.17
C ASN A 46 -12.20 15.69 -8.93
N ALA A 47 -13.14 16.09 -8.07
CA ALA A 47 -12.82 16.77 -6.83
C ALA A 47 -11.98 15.88 -5.91
N LEU A 48 -12.34 14.60 -5.75
CA LEU A 48 -11.58 13.62 -4.97
C LEU A 48 -10.19 13.34 -5.54
N ALA A 49 -10.04 13.30 -6.86
CA ALA A 49 -8.75 13.06 -7.50
C ALA A 49 -7.70 14.11 -7.11
N SER A 50 -8.12 15.36 -6.91
CA SER A 50 -7.26 16.48 -6.52
C SER A 50 -7.25 16.76 -5.01
N ASN A 51 -8.13 16.12 -4.25
CA ASN A 51 -8.24 16.35 -2.81
C ASN A 51 -7.04 15.73 -2.06
N LYS A 52 -6.45 16.49 -1.13
CA LYS A 52 -5.27 16.06 -0.34
C LYS A 52 -5.59 15.66 1.11
N LYS A 53 -6.85 15.76 1.52
CA LYS A 53 -7.29 15.66 2.91
C LYS A 53 -8.11 14.40 3.22
N VAL A 54 -8.90 13.91 2.28
CA VAL A 54 -9.66 12.67 2.42
C VAL A 54 -8.66 11.50 2.48
N LYS A 55 -8.70 10.77 3.58
CA LYS A 55 -7.85 9.61 3.86
C LYS A 55 -8.62 8.29 3.79
N CYS A 56 -9.92 8.32 4.03
CA CYS A 56 -10.80 7.16 4.03
C CYS A 56 -11.91 7.34 2.99
N LEU A 57 -12.03 6.39 2.08
CA LEU A 57 -13.13 6.32 1.10
C LEU A 57 -13.85 4.98 1.23
N VAL A 58 -15.17 5.05 1.44
CA VAL A 58 -16.06 3.89 1.37
C VAL A 58 -16.98 4.08 0.17
N VAL A 59 -17.06 3.09 -0.71
CA VAL A 59 -17.88 3.14 -1.92
C VAL A 59 -18.55 1.80 -2.20
N SER A 60 -19.82 1.82 -2.60
CA SER A 60 -20.54 0.63 -3.08
C SER A 60 -20.76 0.75 -4.59
N VAL A 61 -20.55 -0.36 -5.30
CA VAL A 61 -20.63 -0.44 -6.76
C VAL A 61 -21.55 -1.61 -7.14
N LYS A 62 -22.80 -1.28 -7.48
CA LYS A 62 -23.81 -2.25 -7.94
C LYS A 62 -24.17 -2.09 -9.42
N CYS A 63 -23.40 -1.32 -10.19
CA CYS A 63 -23.58 -1.17 -11.63
C CYS A 63 -22.54 -1.98 -12.44
N THR A 64 -22.96 -2.50 -13.59
CA THR A 64 -22.07 -3.09 -14.60
C THR A 64 -21.14 -2.03 -15.17
N ALA A 65 -19.93 -2.42 -15.59
CA ALA A 65 -18.90 -1.61 -16.23
C ALA A 65 -19.47 -0.50 -17.13
N ASP A 66 -19.70 0.64 -16.49
CA ASP A 66 -20.31 1.85 -17.04
C ASP A 66 -19.35 3.00 -16.76
N GLN A 67 -19.57 4.14 -17.39
CA GLN A 67 -18.73 5.31 -17.31
C GLN A 67 -18.45 5.76 -15.86
N ARG A 68 -19.34 5.45 -14.91
CA ARG A 68 -19.13 5.67 -13.46
C ARG A 68 -17.96 4.87 -12.88
N VAL A 69 -17.80 3.61 -13.27
CA VAL A 69 -16.68 2.76 -12.83
C VAL A 69 -15.38 3.26 -13.44
N ALA A 70 -15.40 3.63 -14.72
CA ALA A 70 -14.24 4.24 -15.38
C ALA A 70 -13.79 5.53 -14.65
N LEU A 71 -14.73 6.38 -14.25
CA LEU A 71 -14.44 7.60 -13.48
C LEU A 71 -13.87 7.29 -12.09
N LEU A 72 -14.36 6.25 -11.41
CA LEU A 72 -13.79 5.77 -10.14
C LEU A 72 -12.35 5.32 -10.32
N CYS A 73 -12.08 4.51 -11.34
CA CYS A 73 -10.76 4.02 -11.69
C CYS A 73 -9.78 5.16 -11.97
N GLU A 74 -10.19 6.17 -12.75
CA GLU A 74 -9.36 7.35 -13.03
C GLU A 74 -9.09 8.18 -11.77
N MET A 75 -10.08 8.33 -10.89
CA MET A 75 -9.88 8.97 -9.60
C MET A 75 -8.87 8.21 -8.74
N LEU A 76 -9.00 6.88 -8.63
CA LEU A 76 -8.06 6.05 -7.87
C LEU A 76 -6.63 6.16 -8.43
N LYS A 77 -6.45 6.18 -9.76
CA LYS A 77 -5.11 6.34 -10.37
C LYS A 77 -4.49 7.72 -10.09
N LYS A 78 -5.29 8.77 -9.95
CA LYS A 78 -4.83 10.16 -9.76
C LYS A 78 -4.70 10.58 -8.31
N ASN A 79 -5.57 10.07 -7.43
CA ASN A 79 -5.59 10.45 -6.03
C ASN A 79 -4.27 10.05 -5.33
N ARG A 80 -3.80 10.94 -4.45
CA ARG A 80 -2.55 10.76 -3.69
C ARG A 80 -2.72 10.84 -2.17
N SER A 81 -3.96 10.80 -1.69
CA SER A 81 -4.28 11.09 -0.29
C SER A 81 -5.02 9.94 0.40
N ILE A 82 -5.87 9.20 -0.32
CA ILE A 82 -6.66 8.09 0.21
C ILE A 82 -5.71 6.95 0.60
N GLU A 83 -5.73 6.60 1.88
CA GLU A 83 -4.93 5.54 2.48
C GLU A 83 -5.78 4.31 2.82
N TYR A 84 -7.05 4.53 3.16
CA TYR A 84 -8.03 3.49 3.42
C TYR A 84 -9.13 3.52 2.37
N LEU A 85 -9.36 2.38 1.72
CA LEU A 85 -10.36 2.21 0.69
C LEU A 85 -11.22 0.98 1.00
N SER A 86 -12.52 1.18 1.15
CA SER A 86 -13.50 0.10 1.29
C SER A 86 -14.40 0.08 0.06
N ILE A 87 -14.37 -1.02 -0.69
CA ILE A 87 -15.21 -1.20 -1.88
C ILE A 87 -16.08 -2.43 -1.70
N ASP A 88 -17.38 -2.25 -1.93
CA ASP A 88 -18.35 -3.33 -2.07
C ASP A 88 -18.73 -3.48 -3.54
N ILE A 89 -18.43 -4.64 -4.14
CA ILE A 89 -18.60 -4.91 -5.57
C ILE A 89 -19.53 -6.11 -5.74
N GLU A 90 -20.69 -5.86 -6.32
CA GLU A 90 -21.68 -6.92 -6.62
C GLU A 90 -21.57 -7.42 -8.06
N ILE A 91 -20.79 -6.75 -8.92
CA ILE A 91 -20.73 -7.04 -10.36
C ILE A 91 -19.30 -7.23 -10.86
N GLU A 92 -19.08 -8.33 -11.58
CA GLU A 92 -17.76 -8.84 -11.97
C GLU A 92 -16.93 -7.90 -12.83
N ASN A 93 -17.46 -7.39 -13.96
CA ASN A 93 -16.68 -6.55 -14.88
C ASN A 93 -16.12 -5.30 -14.17
N SER A 94 -16.89 -4.76 -13.23
CA SER A 94 -16.48 -3.61 -12.42
C SER A 94 -15.33 -3.96 -11.48
N ALA A 95 -15.28 -5.19 -10.95
CA ALA A 95 -14.18 -5.67 -10.13
C ALA A 95 -12.85 -5.68 -10.91
N ASN A 96 -12.86 -6.16 -12.14
CA ASN A 96 -11.64 -6.28 -12.97
C ASN A 96 -11.00 -4.91 -13.23
N GLU A 97 -11.82 -3.92 -13.61
CA GLU A 97 -11.34 -2.55 -13.85
C GLU A 97 -10.80 -1.89 -12.59
N ILE A 98 -11.49 -2.05 -11.46
CA ILE A 98 -11.08 -1.49 -10.17
C ILE A 98 -9.77 -2.12 -9.70
N LEU A 99 -9.63 -3.45 -9.76
CA LEU A 99 -8.40 -4.15 -9.40
C LEU A 99 -7.21 -3.68 -10.25
N ARG A 100 -7.41 -3.52 -11.57
CA ARG A 100 -6.39 -2.96 -12.48
C ARG A 100 -6.03 -1.52 -12.13
N ALA A 101 -7.00 -0.70 -11.74
CA ALA A 101 -6.73 0.67 -11.29
C ALA A 101 -5.92 0.67 -9.98
N LEU A 102 -6.23 -0.26 -9.06
CA LEU A 102 -5.50 -0.43 -7.82
C LEU A 102 -4.07 -0.90 -8.05
N THR A 103 -3.77 -1.71 -9.07
CA THR A 103 -2.40 -2.07 -9.45
C THR A 103 -1.49 -0.84 -9.59
N MET A 104 -2.01 0.28 -10.10
CA MET A 104 -1.27 1.53 -10.29
C MET A 104 -1.38 2.53 -9.13
N ASN A 105 -2.22 2.25 -8.13
CA ASN A 105 -2.42 3.17 -7.01
C ASN A 105 -1.25 3.06 -6.01
N ALA A 106 -0.64 4.21 -5.70
CA ALA A 106 0.54 4.29 -4.83
C ALA A 106 0.25 4.76 -3.39
N CYS A 107 -1.02 4.94 -3.00
CA CYS A 107 -1.39 5.57 -1.74
C CYS A 107 -2.29 4.73 -0.84
N VAL A 108 -3.17 3.92 -1.42
CA VAL A 108 -4.03 3.00 -0.68
C VAL A 108 -3.14 1.95 -0.03
N SER A 109 -3.08 1.99 1.29
CA SER A 109 -2.34 1.03 2.11
C SER A 109 -3.26 0.00 2.76
N HIS A 110 -4.52 0.35 2.98
CA HIS A 110 -5.53 -0.50 3.59
C HIS A 110 -6.69 -0.66 2.60
N LEU A 111 -6.84 -1.88 2.09
CA LEU A 111 -7.92 -2.25 1.19
C LEU A 111 -8.91 -3.14 1.94
N ARG A 112 -10.17 -2.70 2.03
CA ARG A 112 -11.29 -3.54 2.37
C ARG A 112 -12.07 -3.83 1.10
N ILE A 113 -12.20 -5.10 0.74
CA ILE A 113 -12.90 -5.51 -0.47
C ILE A 113 -13.95 -6.56 -0.12
N ASN A 114 -15.20 -6.25 -0.47
CA ASN A 114 -16.28 -7.22 -0.48
C ASN A 114 -16.60 -7.52 -1.94
N LEU A 115 -16.39 -8.77 -2.35
CA LEU A 115 -16.65 -9.24 -3.70
C LEU A 115 -17.78 -10.25 -3.65
N LEU A 116 -18.95 -9.88 -4.18
CA LEU A 116 -20.10 -10.79 -4.32
C LEU A 116 -20.24 -11.19 -5.79
N ILE A 117 -19.24 -11.86 -6.34
CA ILE A 117 -19.17 -12.18 -7.77
C ILE A 117 -18.92 -13.67 -8.00
N THR A 118 -19.24 -14.15 -9.20
CA THR A 118 -18.82 -15.48 -9.69
C THR A 118 -17.48 -15.26 -10.39
N PRO A 119 -16.32 -15.56 -9.79
CA PRO A 119 -15.04 -15.16 -10.38
C PRO A 119 -14.78 -15.98 -11.63
N VAL A 120 -14.63 -15.31 -12.75
CA VAL A 120 -14.04 -15.88 -13.96
C VAL A 120 -12.52 -15.70 -13.90
N GLU A 121 -11.81 -16.41 -14.77
CA GLU A 121 -10.36 -16.39 -14.92
C GLU A 121 -9.76 -14.97 -14.97
N GLU A 122 -10.47 -14.01 -15.57
CA GLU A 122 -10.02 -12.63 -15.66
C GLU A 122 -9.96 -11.92 -14.30
N THR A 123 -10.93 -12.13 -13.41
CA THR A 123 -10.91 -11.53 -12.07
C THR A 123 -9.81 -12.09 -11.21
N ALA A 124 -9.61 -13.41 -11.27
CA ALA A 124 -8.49 -14.07 -10.60
C ALA A 124 -7.15 -13.49 -11.09
N ALA A 125 -6.97 -13.34 -12.41
CA ALA A 125 -5.77 -12.76 -12.99
C ALA A 125 -5.57 -11.28 -12.60
N ALA A 126 -6.63 -10.46 -12.61
CA ALA A 126 -6.55 -9.07 -12.19
C ALA A 126 -6.19 -8.93 -10.71
N PHE A 127 -6.71 -9.82 -9.85
CA PHE A 127 -6.38 -9.84 -8.43
C PHE A 127 -4.90 -10.24 -8.22
N THR A 128 -4.42 -11.28 -8.91
CA THR A 128 -3.01 -11.68 -8.89
C THR A 128 -2.09 -10.54 -9.33
N ASP A 129 -2.42 -9.88 -10.45
CA ASP A 129 -1.62 -8.76 -10.96
C ASP A 129 -1.55 -7.60 -9.97
N MET A 130 -2.69 -7.25 -9.35
CA MET A 130 -2.73 -6.26 -8.27
C MET A 130 -1.84 -6.68 -7.10
N LEU A 131 -1.91 -7.93 -6.64
CA LEU A 131 -1.04 -8.41 -5.54
C LEU A 131 0.44 -8.36 -5.90
N LEU A 132 0.81 -8.71 -7.13
CA LEU A 132 2.22 -8.77 -7.54
C LEU A 132 2.84 -7.38 -7.73
N ARG A 133 2.09 -6.44 -8.29
CA ARG A 133 2.63 -5.14 -8.73
C ARG A 133 2.30 -3.98 -7.80
N ASN A 134 1.19 -4.04 -7.06
CA ASN A 134 0.89 -2.97 -6.12
C ASN A 134 1.91 -2.97 -4.99
N ASN A 135 2.54 -1.82 -4.77
CA ASN A 135 3.58 -1.64 -3.77
C ASN A 135 3.18 -0.73 -2.60
N ALA A 136 1.89 -0.41 -2.49
CA ALA A 136 1.32 0.49 -1.48
C ALA A 136 0.46 -0.27 -0.46
N ILE A 137 -0.31 -1.26 -0.91
CA ILE A 137 -1.23 -2.06 -0.09
C ILE A 137 -0.43 -2.97 0.84
N THR A 138 -0.67 -2.81 2.13
CA THR A 138 -0.04 -3.61 3.19
C THR A 138 -1.08 -4.41 3.99
N ASN A 139 -2.36 -4.03 3.88
CA ASN A 139 -3.45 -4.64 4.63
C ASN A 139 -4.63 -4.91 3.68
N ILE A 140 -5.11 -6.16 3.67
CA ILE A 140 -6.29 -6.58 2.90
C ILE A 140 -7.31 -7.24 3.83
N SER A 141 -8.57 -6.84 3.74
CA SER A 141 -9.68 -7.31 4.58
C SER A 141 -11.00 -7.39 3.81
N GLY A 142 -11.98 -8.14 4.33
CA GLY A 142 -13.33 -8.22 3.75
C GLY A 142 -13.74 -9.63 3.34
N ASP A 143 -14.79 -9.74 2.54
CA ASP A 143 -15.38 -11.04 2.20
C ASP A 143 -15.41 -11.23 0.68
N ILE A 144 -14.81 -12.32 0.21
CA ILE A 144 -14.76 -12.67 -1.21
C ILE A 144 -15.61 -13.92 -1.40
N TRP A 145 -16.78 -13.76 -1.97
CA TRP A 145 -17.68 -14.85 -2.35
C TRP A 145 -17.31 -15.36 -3.73
N ILE A 146 -17.14 -16.68 -3.83
CA ILE A 146 -16.60 -17.33 -5.03
C ILE A 146 -17.35 -18.61 -5.33
N THR A 147 -17.69 -18.80 -6.60
CA THR A 147 -18.24 -20.06 -7.13
C THR A 147 -17.15 -21.04 -7.55
N ASP A 148 -16.13 -20.62 -8.32
CA ASP A 148 -14.95 -21.41 -8.66
C ASP A 148 -13.77 -21.13 -7.71
N ARG A 149 -13.82 -21.77 -6.54
CA ARG A 149 -12.84 -21.54 -5.47
C ARG A 149 -11.43 -21.93 -5.88
N ARG A 150 -11.26 -22.99 -6.69
CA ARG A 150 -9.94 -23.57 -6.96
C ARG A 150 -9.05 -22.59 -7.71
N ARG A 151 -9.53 -22.07 -8.84
CA ARG A 151 -8.74 -21.16 -9.70
C ARG A 151 -8.39 -19.87 -8.97
N PHE A 152 -9.33 -19.31 -8.22
CA PHE A 152 -9.06 -18.11 -7.44
C PHE A 152 -8.03 -18.36 -6.34
N ILE A 153 -8.07 -19.51 -5.66
CA ILE A 153 -7.06 -19.87 -4.66
C ILE A 153 -5.66 -20.05 -5.29
N GLU A 154 -5.57 -20.66 -6.47
CA GLU A 154 -4.30 -20.79 -7.20
C GLU A 154 -3.73 -19.41 -7.54
N ALA A 155 -4.55 -18.54 -8.11
CA ALA A 155 -4.21 -17.14 -8.42
C ALA A 155 -3.79 -16.34 -7.17
N LEU A 156 -4.58 -16.43 -6.10
CA LEU A 156 -4.28 -15.80 -4.80
C LEU A 156 -2.94 -16.30 -4.23
N THR A 157 -2.68 -17.59 -4.31
CA THR A 157 -1.43 -18.20 -3.84
C THR A 157 -0.24 -17.66 -4.62
N GLU A 158 -0.35 -17.59 -5.95
CA GLU A 158 0.66 -17.02 -6.82
C GLU A 158 0.94 -15.56 -6.44
N GLY A 159 -0.11 -14.72 -6.39
CA GLY A 159 0.02 -13.30 -6.06
C GLY A 159 0.63 -13.05 -4.68
N MET A 160 0.19 -13.80 -3.67
CA MET A 160 0.72 -13.69 -2.30
C MET A 160 2.13 -14.25 -2.15
N SER A 161 2.56 -15.18 -3.00
CA SER A 161 3.93 -15.70 -2.97
C SER A 161 4.95 -14.68 -3.49
N GLY A 162 4.54 -13.85 -4.45
CA GLY A 162 5.36 -12.75 -4.97
C GLY A 162 5.28 -11.46 -4.17
N ASN A 163 4.18 -11.22 -3.45
CA ASN A 163 4.00 -10.01 -2.65
C ASN A 163 4.78 -10.07 -1.33
N ARG A 164 5.60 -9.02 -1.08
CA ARG A 164 6.43 -8.90 0.13
C ARG A 164 5.96 -7.84 1.14
N LEU A 165 4.84 -7.17 0.86
CA LEU A 165 4.38 -5.97 1.57
C LEU A 165 3.09 -6.17 2.35
N ILE A 166 2.26 -7.16 1.96
CA ILE A 166 1.04 -7.49 2.68
C ILE A 166 1.42 -8.17 3.99
N VAL A 167 1.26 -7.42 5.07
CA VAL A 167 1.53 -7.84 6.45
C VAL A 167 0.26 -8.10 7.22
N ASP A 168 -0.90 -7.81 6.66
CA ASP A 168 -2.18 -8.14 7.28
C ASP A 168 -3.20 -8.63 6.27
N TRP A 169 -3.84 -9.74 6.61
CA TRP A 169 -4.84 -10.41 5.80
C TRP A 169 -5.96 -10.91 6.70
N SER A 170 -7.16 -10.39 6.45
CA SER A 170 -8.38 -10.81 7.15
C SER A 170 -9.51 -11.11 6.17
N CYS A 171 -9.18 -11.44 4.91
CA CYS A 171 -10.20 -11.80 3.93
C CYS A 171 -10.70 -13.24 4.10
N ALA A 172 -12.02 -13.38 4.22
CA ALA A 172 -12.67 -14.68 4.10
C ALA A 172 -12.96 -14.99 2.63
N VAL A 173 -12.50 -16.14 2.15
CA VAL A 173 -12.88 -16.66 0.82
C VAL A 173 -14.01 -17.67 1.03
N LEU A 174 -15.22 -17.26 0.69
CA LEU A 174 -16.47 -17.98 0.95
C LEU A 174 -16.92 -18.71 -0.32
N GLY A 175 -17.34 -19.98 -0.19
CA GLY A 175 -17.77 -20.80 -1.35
C GLY A 175 -17.47 -22.30 -1.22
N GLY A 176 -18.33 -23.05 -0.51
CA GLY A 176 -18.35 -24.52 -0.55
C GLY A 176 -17.28 -25.27 0.26
N GLY A 177 -16.36 -24.59 0.96
CA GLY A 177 -15.50 -25.22 1.94
C GLY A 177 -14.81 -24.22 2.87
N THR A 178 -14.27 -24.70 3.98
CA THR A 178 -13.80 -23.85 5.08
C THR A 178 -12.39 -23.29 4.83
N GLY A 179 -12.21 -21.98 4.98
CA GLY A 179 -10.93 -21.34 5.30
C GLY A 179 -10.14 -20.69 4.14
N CYS A 180 -9.36 -19.67 4.48
CA CYS A 180 -8.33 -19.10 3.62
C CYS A 180 -7.16 -20.10 3.46
N PRO A 181 -6.50 -20.18 2.29
CA PRO A 181 -5.42 -21.14 2.07
C PRO A 181 -4.24 -20.96 3.05
N PRO A 182 -3.67 -22.05 3.61
CA PRO A 182 -2.51 -21.95 4.51
C PRO A 182 -1.30 -21.21 3.92
N CYS A 183 -1.10 -21.26 2.60
CA CYS A 183 -0.03 -20.56 1.90
C CYS A 183 -0.14 -19.03 2.02
N VAL A 184 -1.36 -18.47 2.01
CA VAL A 184 -1.59 -17.02 2.17
C VAL A 184 -1.12 -16.58 3.56
N PHE A 185 -1.52 -17.32 4.60
CA PHE A 185 -1.04 -17.06 5.96
C PHE A 185 0.47 -17.20 6.07
N GLY A 186 1.05 -18.22 5.42
CA GLY A 186 2.49 -18.39 5.35
C GLY A 186 3.23 -17.16 4.77
N SER A 187 2.73 -16.60 3.67
CA SER A 187 3.26 -15.36 3.09
C SER A 187 3.13 -14.16 4.02
N VAL A 188 1.95 -13.97 4.63
CA VAL A 188 1.70 -12.85 5.57
C VAL A 188 2.61 -12.94 6.78
N LEU A 189 2.82 -14.13 7.35
CA LEU A 189 3.73 -14.34 8.48
C LEU A 189 5.18 -14.03 8.10
N LYS A 190 5.63 -14.44 6.90
CA LYS A 190 6.97 -14.09 6.40
C LYS A 190 7.12 -12.58 6.25
N ASN A 191 6.13 -11.90 5.68
CA ASN A 191 6.15 -10.44 5.50
C ASN A 191 6.14 -9.71 6.86
N ARG A 192 5.34 -10.17 7.84
CA ARG A 192 5.37 -9.68 9.23
C ARG A 192 6.75 -9.86 9.87
N ALA A 193 7.40 -11.01 9.67
CA ALA A 193 8.75 -11.23 10.16
C ALA A 193 9.75 -10.25 9.55
N SER A 194 9.63 -9.94 8.26
CA SER A 194 10.43 -8.90 7.60
C SER A 194 10.13 -7.51 8.19
N LEU A 195 8.86 -7.17 8.43
CA LEU A 195 8.48 -5.91 9.08
C LEU A 195 9.10 -5.79 10.48
N ASN A 196 9.07 -6.86 11.27
CA ASN A 196 9.71 -6.87 12.58
C ASN A 196 11.24 -6.68 12.49
N ARG A 197 11.90 -7.23 11.47
CA ARG A 197 13.33 -6.96 11.24
C ARG A 197 13.62 -5.52 10.82
N ALA A 198 12.71 -4.89 10.07
CA ALA A 198 12.79 -3.46 9.79
C ALA A 198 12.70 -2.64 11.09
N ILE A 199 11.82 -3.04 12.02
CA ILE A 199 11.70 -2.41 13.34
C ILE A 199 12.97 -2.61 14.17
N ASP A 200 13.55 -3.82 14.19
CA ASP A 200 14.82 -4.10 14.87
C ASP A 200 15.95 -3.18 14.37
N PHE A 201 15.96 -2.88 13.06
CA PHE A 201 16.91 -1.95 12.46
C PHE A 201 16.69 -0.52 12.93
N VAL A 202 15.44 -0.05 12.95
CA VAL A 202 15.07 1.30 13.41
C VAL A 202 15.43 1.49 14.88
N LEU A 203 15.06 0.53 15.73
CA LEU A 203 15.30 0.53 17.17
C LEU A 203 16.74 0.14 17.56
N GLN A 204 17.60 -0.15 16.58
CA GLN A 204 19.02 -0.53 16.78
C GLN A 204 19.21 -1.83 17.60
N LEU A 205 18.18 -2.67 17.68
CA LEU A 205 18.30 -3.99 18.29
C LEU A 205 19.20 -4.89 17.45
N ARG A 206 19.14 -4.74 16.12
CA ARG A 206 19.97 -5.46 15.16
C ARG A 206 20.30 -4.58 13.96
N VAL A 207 21.59 -4.43 13.66
CA VAL A 207 22.08 -3.60 12.55
C VAL A 207 22.92 -4.46 11.61
N ASP A 208 22.25 -5.41 10.96
CA ASP A 208 22.83 -6.29 9.94
C ASP A 208 22.22 -6.02 8.56
N ARG A 209 22.83 -6.61 7.52
CA ARG A 209 22.41 -6.46 6.13
C ARG A 209 20.93 -6.81 5.93
N HIS A 210 20.48 -7.92 6.52
CA HIS A 210 19.12 -8.42 6.33
C HIS A 210 18.09 -7.45 6.93
N CYS A 211 18.37 -6.91 8.11
CA CYS A 211 17.48 -5.94 8.75
C CYS A 211 17.45 -4.63 7.95
N ALA A 212 18.58 -4.20 7.37
CA ALA A 212 18.63 -3.05 6.48
C ALA A 212 17.82 -3.25 5.17
N GLU A 213 17.90 -4.42 4.54
CA GLU A 213 17.07 -4.78 3.37
C GLU A 213 15.57 -4.76 3.71
N CYS A 214 15.20 -5.29 4.88
CA CYS A 214 13.81 -5.25 5.35
C CYS A 214 13.36 -3.81 5.64
N PHE A 215 14.23 -2.99 6.20
CA PHE A 215 13.94 -1.57 6.42
C PHE A 215 13.70 -0.83 5.11
N GLU A 216 14.55 -1.01 4.09
CA GLU A 216 14.33 -0.44 2.75
C GLU A 216 12.99 -0.87 2.15
N LEU A 217 12.63 -2.13 2.30
CA LEU A 217 11.36 -2.67 1.79
C LEU A 217 10.13 -1.96 2.37
N PHE A 218 10.16 -1.59 3.66
CA PHE A 218 9.05 -0.92 4.35
C PHE A 218 9.25 0.59 4.53
N PHE A 219 10.34 1.17 4.02
CA PHE A 219 10.62 2.58 4.16
C PHE A 219 9.53 3.43 3.48
N GLY A 220 9.04 4.45 4.21
CA GLY A 220 7.93 5.30 3.77
C GLY A 220 6.55 4.62 3.75
N ARG A 221 6.41 3.38 4.27
CA ARG A 221 5.12 2.70 4.38
C ARG A 221 4.47 2.94 5.75
N SER A 222 3.16 3.15 5.75
CA SER A 222 2.39 3.44 6.97
C SER A 222 2.38 2.28 7.97
N CYS A 223 2.52 1.04 7.50
CA CYS A 223 2.57 -0.15 8.36
C CYS A 223 3.80 -0.15 9.29
N LEU A 224 4.96 0.37 8.85
CA LEU A 224 6.16 0.49 9.69
C LEU A 224 5.95 1.51 10.80
N MET A 225 5.39 2.68 10.46
CA MET A 225 5.09 3.71 11.46
C MET A 225 4.12 3.20 12.53
N LYS A 226 2.97 2.66 12.11
CA LYS A 226 1.95 2.14 13.04
C LYS A 226 2.51 1.06 13.96
N LYS A 227 3.36 0.17 13.44
CA LYS A 227 3.94 -0.92 14.24
C LYS A 227 5.00 -0.42 15.23
N LEU A 228 5.76 0.63 14.89
CA LEU A 228 6.67 1.30 15.81
C LEU A 228 5.91 2.02 16.93
N GLU A 229 4.82 2.73 16.62
CA GLU A 229 3.95 3.34 17.63
C GLU A 229 3.40 2.29 18.59
N GLU A 230 2.91 1.17 18.06
CA GLU A 230 2.34 0.06 18.84
C GLU A 230 3.37 -0.62 19.76
N ILE A 231 4.56 -0.98 19.23
CA ILE A 231 5.55 -1.76 19.97
C ILE A 231 6.38 -0.90 20.92
N ALA A 232 6.78 0.30 20.49
CA ALA A 232 7.70 1.15 21.25
C ALA A 232 6.97 2.23 22.06
N GLY A 233 5.65 2.39 21.90
CA GLY A 233 4.88 3.43 22.58
C GLY A 233 5.29 4.86 22.18
N MET A 234 5.94 5.01 21.03
CA MET A 234 6.44 6.28 20.51
C MET A 234 5.29 7.11 19.93
N SER A 235 5.38 8.42 20.06
CA SER A 235 4.54 9.37 19.32
C SER A 235 4.90 9.40 17.83
N GLU A 236 3.98 9.86 16.98
CA GLU A 236 4.20 9.98 15.53
C GLU A 236 5.48 10.76 15.19
N ALA A 237 5.79 11.82 15.94
CA ALA A 237 6.99 12.63 15.76
C ALA A 237 8.28 11.86 16.10
N GLU A 238 8.27 11.08 17.19
CA GLU A 238 9.40 10.24 17.59
C GLU A 238 9.61 9.08 16.61
N VAL A 239 8.53 8.48 16.12
CA VAL A 239 8.59 7.45 15.07
C VAL A 239 9.21 8.00 13.80
N ARG A 240 8.76 9.18 13.33
CA ARG A 240 9.34 9.84 12.16
C ARG A 240 10.83 10.12 12.35
N HIS A 241 11.20 10.68 13.50
CA HIS A 241 12.60 10.94 13.83
C HIS A 241 13.45 9.66 13.85
N SER A 242 12.91 8.57 14.42
CA SER A 242 13.61 7.28 14.49
C SER A 242 13.80 6.65 13.11
N ILE A 243 12.80 6.76 12.22
CA ILE A 243 12.89 6.31 10.83
C ILE A 243 13.93 7.14 10.06
N ASP A 244 13.92 8.47 10.20
CA ASP A 244 14.90 9.35 9.54
C ASP A 244 16.33 9.06 10.04
N ALA A 245 16.50 8.84 11.34
CA ALA A 245 17.79 8.43 11.92
C ALA A 245 18.24 7.07 11.38
N ALA A 246 17.33 6.11 11.24
CA ALA A 246 17.63 4.80 10.66
C ALA A 246 18.04 4.90 9.19
N GLU A 247 17.41 5.76 8.39
CA GLU A 247 17.78 5.99 6.99
C GLU A 247 19.15 6.65 6.86
N ASN A 248 19.44 7.69 7.66
CA ASN A 248 20.78 8.30 7.69
C ASN A 248 21.85 7.26 8.04
N ARG A 249 21.58 6.41 9.04
CA ARG A 249 22.48 5.32 9.45
C ARG A 249 22.69 4.30 8.32
N ARG A 250 21.63 3.91 7.62
CA ARG A 250 21.70 2.99 6.47
C ARG A 250 22.63 3.55 5.40
N GLN A 251 22.45 4.83 5.06
CA GLN A 251 23.25 5.53 4.06
C GLN A 251 24.73 5.66 4.48
N GLU A 252 24.99 6.08 5.72
CA GLU A 252 26.35 6.24 6.25
C GLU A 252 27.11 4.91 6.36
N ARG A 253 26.39 3.82 6.64
CA ARG A 253 26.98 2.48 6.82
C ARG A 253 26.79 1.57 5.61
N TYR A 254 26.38 2.10 4.46
CA TYR A 254 26.02 1.31 3.28
C TYR A 254 27.09 0.29 2.90
N LEU A 255 28.36 0.70 2.80
CA LEU A 255 29.47 -0.18 2.39
C LEU A 255 29.75 -1.29 3.41
N THR A 256 29.53 -1.03 4.70
CA THR A 256 29.71 -2.02 5.76
C THR A 256 28.52 -2.98 5.81
N LEU A 257 27.29 -2.45 5.67
CA LEU A 257 26.05 -3.24 5.64
C LEU A 257 26.02 -4.20 4.45
N THR A 258 26.46 -3.75 3.28
CA THR A 258 26.53 -4.57 2.06
C THR A 258 27.72 -5.53 2.04
N GLY A 259 28.69 -5.36 2.94
CA GLY A 259 29.90 -6.18 3.01
C GLY A 259 30.96 -5.84 1.95
N VAL A 260 30.80 -4.74 1.22
CA VAL A 260 31.84 -4.22 0.30
C VAL A 260 33.10 -3.87 1.09
N VAL A 261 32.92 -3.34 2.31
CA VAL A 261 33.99 -2.95 3.21
C VAL A 261 33.78 -3.60 4.58
N ARG A 262 34.85 -4.09 5.22
CA ARG A 262 34.76 -4.70 6.55
C ARG A 262 34.55 -3.69 7.68
N ARG A 263 35.19 -2.52 7.59
CA ARG A 263 35.16 -1.47 8.64
C ARG A 263 35.06 -0.08 8.04
N SER A 264 36.06 0.34 7.28
CA SER A 264 36.19 1.69 6.74
C SER A 264 36.87 1.69 5.37
N VAL A 265 36.57 2.69 4.55
CA VAL A 265 37.27 2.96 3.30
C VAL A 265 38.59 3.64 3.63
N HIS A 266 39.66 3.20 2.99
CA HIS A 266 40.97 3.87 3.03
C HIS A 266 41.49 3.95 1.60
N CYS A 267 41.89 5.14 1.19
CA CYS A 267 42.46 5.39 -0.12
C CYS A 267 43.99 5.42 -0.05
N LEU A 268 44.64 5.10 -1.17
CA LEU A 268 46.09 5.31 -1.32
C LEU A 268 46.36 6.80 -1.49
N PRO A 269 47.50 7.34 -1.00
CA PRO A 269 47.80 8.77 -1.09
C PRO A 269 47.64 9.34 -2.51
N ALA A 270 46.95 10.47 -2.63
CA ALA A 270 46.79 11.21 -3.88
C ALA A 270 46.59 12.72 -3.63
N ASP A 271 46.77 13.52 -4.67
CA ASP A 271 46.72 14.99 -4.60
C ASP A 271 45.29 15.59 -4.60
N ALA A 272 44.26 14.75 -4.76
CA ALA A 272 42.86 15.16 -4.84
C ALA A 272 42.03 14.59 -3.67
N THR A 273 40.87 15.18 -3.38
CA THR A 273 39.93 14.64 -2.38
C THR A 273 39.51 13.22 -2.77
N GLN A 274 39.74 12.27 -1.86
CA GLN A 274 39.45 10.86 -2.06
C GLN A 274 38.22 10.41 -1.26
N PHE A 275 37.75 9.18 -1.50
CA PHE A 275 36.53 8.65 -0.89
C PHE A 275 36.59 8.55 0.64
N ASP A 276 37.75 8.26 1.21
CA ASP A 276 37.96 8.20 2.66
C ASP A 276 38.01 9.58 3.34
N ALA A 277 38.15 10.65 2.56
CA ALA A 277 38.08 12.04 3.03
C ALA A 277 36.66 12.65 2.92
N LEU A 278 35.69 11.92 2.38
CA LEU A 278 34.30 12.38 2.29
C LEU A 278 33.65 12.43 3.67
N ASN A 279 32.99 13.54 3.99
CA ASN A 279 32.18 13.66 5.20
C ASN A 279 30.87 12.86 5.09
N SER A 280 30.13 12.77 6.20
CA SER A 280 28.84 12.06 6.27
C SER A 280 27.80 12.59 5.28
N ASP A 281 27.74 13.89 5.03
CA ASP A 281 26.76 14.48 4.11
C ASP A 281 27.04 14.08 2.65
N CYS A 282 28.31 14.09 2.23
CA CYS A 282 28.73 13.61 0.93
C CYS A 282 28.41 12.11 0.76
N TRP A 283 28.69 11.30 1.78
CA TRP A 283 28.35 9.88 1.76
C TRP A 283 26.85 9.64 1.64
N ARG A 284 26.04 10.35 2.42
CA ARG A 284 24.57 10.28 2.32
C ARG A 284 24.05 10.70 0.94
N ALA A 285 24.64 11.73 0.34
CA ALA A 285 24.29 12.17 -1.00
C ALA A 285 24.59 11.14 -2.10
N ILE A 286 25.61 10.30 -1.92
CA ILE A 286 25.92 9.18 -2.82
C ILE A 286 25.01 7.99 -2.52
N ALA A 287 24.93 7.58 -1.25
CA ALA A 287 24.22 6.38 -0.82
C ALA A 287 22.69 6.46 -0.96
N ARG A 288 22.11 7.67 -1.07
CA ARG A 288 20.67 7.83 -1.38
C ARG A 288 20.27 7.23 -2.74
N TYR A 289 21.23 7.03 -3.64
CA TYR A 289 21.01 6.41 -4.96
C TYR A 289 21.25 4.90 -4.95
N LEU A 290 21.58 4.31 -3.79
CA LEU A 290 21.95 2.91 -3.65
C LEU A 290 20.97 2.17 -2.74
N THR A 291 20.63 0.95 -3.14
CA THR A 291 19.86 -0.01 -2.34
C THR A 291 20.78 -1.09 -1.81
N VAL A 292 20.50 -1.64 -0.62
CA VAL A 292 21.31 -2.73 -0.05
C VAL A 292 21.33 -3.96 -0.99
N THR A 293 20.28 -4.11 -1.79
CA THR A 293 20.16 -5.18 -2.80
C THR A 293 21.00 -4.96 -4.07
N ASP A 294 21.59 -3.79 -4.30
CA ASP A 294 22.46 -3.53 -5.47
C ASP A 294 23.76 -4.35 -5.43
N VAL A 295 24.20 -4.74 -4.23
CA VAL A 295 25.37 -5.60 -4.02
C VAL A 295 24.89 -7.04 -3.81
N PRO A 296 25.23 -8.01 -4.66
CA PRO A 296 24.81 -9.40 -4.46
C PRO A 296 25.26 -9.95 -3.11
N SER A 297 24.40 -10.72 -2.45
CA SER A 297 24.79 -11.50 -1.28
C SER A 297 25.89 -12.50 -1.68
N ARG A 298 26.98 -12.53 -0.91
CA ARG A 298 28.06 -13.50 -1.08
C ARG A 298 27.73 -14.84 -0.44
#